data_AF-A0A2A2LI24-F1
#
_entry.id   AF-A0A2A2LI24-F1
#
_cell.length_a   1.000
_cell.length_b   1.000
_cell.length_c   1.000
_cell.angle_alpha   90.00
_cell.angle_beta   90.00
_cell.angle_gamma   90.00
#
_symmetry.space_group_name_H-M   'P 1'
#
loop_
_entity.id
_entity.type
_entity.pdbx_description
1 polymer ?
#
loop_
_entity_poly.entity_id
_entity_poly.type
_entity_poly.pdbx_seq_one_letter_code
_entity_poly.pdbx_strand_id
1 'polypeptide(L)'
;MNAGVVQRQLREDWDNREFEQIIADNIKNIAAFLSGFELSCRSKLATLNDKLNRLERKVEFLEAKTEMASTGGRVARTGGQLAVRIVKPVQSTNPLEARIAVLNVYKDLQRMARKFWWDYNMHHMPLGFFRSVLKQQFVKNSHLQDIRVVDRLVGECRQHMRSIKDQFYNDDHVRNYLFKENIEAKPKDFLSKFLYGKE
;
A
#
# COMPACT_ATOMS: atom_id res chain seq x y z
N MET A 1 -25.24 -10.75 -67.70
CA MET A 1 -24.47 -10.87 -66.43
C MET A 1 -24.11 -12.33 -66.23
N ASN A 2 -22.86 -12.63 -65.88
CA ASN A 2 -22.34 -14.00 -65.85
C ASN A 2 -22.73 -14.68 -64.52
N ALA A 3 -23.55 -15.73 -64.56
CA ALA A 3 -24.16 -16.33 -63.36
C ALA A 3 -23.13 -16.79 -62.30
N GLY A 4 -21.94 -17.22 -62.72
CA GLY A 4 -20.86 -17.63 -61.82
C GLY A 4 -20.17 -16.48 -61.06
N VAL A 5 -20.34 -15.23 -61.51
CA VAL A 5 -19.86 -14.04 -60.78
C VAL A 5 -20.84 -13.68 -59.68
N VAL A 6 -22.14 -13.73 -59.98
CA VAL A 6 -23.23 -13.48 -59.02
C VAL A 6 -23.19 -14.49 -57.87
N GLN A 7 -22.97 -15.78 -58.17
CA GLN A 7 -22.86 -16.82 -57.14
C GLN A 7 -21.67 -16.62 -56.19
N ARG A 8 -20.51 -16.20 -56.72
CA ARG A 8 -19.33 -15.88 -55.90
C ARG A 8 -19.57 -14.65 -55.04
N GLN A 9 -20.13 -13.59 -55.62
CA GLN A 9 -20.43 -12.37 -54.89
C GLN A 9 -21.44 -12.61 -53.77
N LEU A 10 -22.46 -13.44 -54.02
CA LEU A 10 -23.41 -13.84 -52.97
C LEU A 10 -22.70 -14.60 -51.84
N ARG A 11 -21.86 -15.59 -52.17
CA ARG A 11 -21.09 -16.35 -51.16
C ARG A 11 -20.22 -15.43 -50.30
N GLU A 12 -19.48 -14.53 -50.92
CA GLU A 12 -18.65 -13.54 -50.20
C GLU A 12 -19.50 -12.63 -49.29
N ASP A 13 -20.68 -12.20 -49.75
CA ASP A 13 -21.59 -11.37 -48.94
C ASP A 13 -22.13 -12.14 -47.73
N TRP A 14 -22.42 -13.44 -47.88
CA TRP A 14 -22.81 -14.32 -46.78
C TRP A 14 -21.68 -14.53 -45.77
N ASP A 15 -20.46 -14.80 -46.25
CA ASP A 15 -19.30 -15.02 -45.40
C ASP A 15 -18.94 -13.75 -44.60
N ASN A 16 -19.06 -12.57 -45.22
CA ASN A 16 -18.86 -11.28 -44.55
C ASN A 16 -19.90 -11.03 -43.46
N ARG A 17 -21.18 -11.33 -43.71
CA ARG A 17 -22.25 -11.20 -42.71
C ARG A 17 -22.05 -12.15 -41.54
N GLU A 18 -21.63 -13.38 -41.80
CA GLU A 18 -21.32 -14.35 -40.75
C GLU A 18 -20.16 -13.86 -39.88
N PHE A 19 -19.09 -13.35 -40.51
CA PHE A 19 -17.95 -12.78 -39.78
C PHE A 19 -18.34 -11.59 -38.91
N GLU A 20 -19.09 -10.63 -39.45
CA GLU A 20 -19.59 -9.48 -38.70
C GLU A 20 -20.46 -9.90 -37.51
N GLN A 21 -21.34 -10.89 -37.71
CA GLN A 21 -22.20 -11.41 -36.66
C GLN A 21 -21.40 -12.07 -35.53
N ILE A 22 -20.39 -12.88 -35.86
CA ILE A 22 -19.50 -13.50 -34.87
C ILE A 22 -18.80 -12.43 -34.01
N ILE A 23 -18.28 -11.37 -34.65
CA ILE A 23 -17.64 -10.27 -33.92
C ILE A 23 -18.65 -9.55 -33.02
N ALA A 24 -19.84 -9.24 -33.53
CA ALA A 24 -20.89 -8.60 -32.75
C ALA A 24 -21.29 -9.44 -31.52
N ASP A 25 -21.42 -10.75 -31.68
CA ASP A 25 -21.78 -11.65 -30.58
C ASP A 25 -20.64 -11.81 -29.57
N ASN A 26 -19.38 -11.85 -30.01
CA ASN A 26 -18.22 -11.81 -29.12
C ASN A 26 -18.17 -10.51 -28.31
N ILE A 27 -18.43 -9.36 -28.93
CA ILE A 27 -18.48 -8.06 -28.24
C ILE A 27 -19.60 -8.06 -27.19
N LYS A 28 -20.79 -8.56 -27.53
CA LYS A 28 -21.90 -8.70 -26.57
C LYS A 28 -21.52 -9.61 -25.39
N ASN A 29 -20.86 -10.72 -25.65
CA ASN A 29 -20.42 -11.66 -24.60
C ASN A 29 -19.40 -11.01 -23.65
N ILE A 30 -18.43 -10.26 -24.20
CA ILE A 30 -17.47 -9.51 -23.38
C ILE A 30 -18.19 -8.45 -22.55
N ALA A 31 -19.11 -7.70 -23.15
CA ALA A 31 -19.88 -6.68 -22.43
C ALA A 31 -20.70 -7.31 -21.28
N ALA A 32 -21.39 -8.42 -21.54
CA ALA A 32 -22.15 -9.14 -20.52
C ALA A 32 -21.25 -9.66 -19.39
N PHE A 33 -20.07 -10.21 -19.72
CA PHE A 33 -19.08 -10.63 -18.74
C PHE A 33 -18.61 -9.46 -17.87
N LEU A 34 -18.25 -8.33 -18.49
CA LEU A 34 -17.74 -7.15 -17.77
C LEU A 34 -18.81 -6.57 -16.83
N SER A 35 -20.08 -6.52 -17.25
CA SER A 35 -21.17 -6.09 -16.38
C SER A 35 -21.39 -7.05 -15.20
N GLY A 36 -21.36 -8.36 -15.45
CA GLY A 36 -21.47 -9.37 -14.38
C GLY A 36 -20.28 -9.33 -13.41
N PHE A 37 -19.07 -9.13 -13.94
CA PHE A 37 -17.86 -8.97 -13.16
C PHE A 37 -17.91 -7.72 -12.28
N GLU A 38 -18.29 -6.56 -12.86
CA GLU A 38 -18.45 -5.30 -12.12
C GLU A 38 -19.43 -5.46 -10.96
N LEU A 39 -20.60 -6.06 -11.22
CA LEU A 39 -21.62 -6.28 -10.19
C LEU A 39 -21.11 -7.21 -9.07
N SER A 40 -20.37 -8.26 -9.42
CA SER A 40 -19.74 -9.14 -8.44
C SER A 40 -18.73 -8.40 -7.57
N CYS A 41 -17.88 -7.55 -8.17
CA CYS A 41 -16.93 -6.74 -7.44
C CYS A 41 -17.63 -5.74 -6.50
N ARG A 42 -18.65 -5.03 -6.98
CA ARG A 42 -19.46 -4.11 -6.15
C ARG A 42 -20.09 -4.82 -4.96
N SER A 43 -20.68 -5.99 -5.16
CA SER A 43 -21.31 -6.78 -4.09
C SER A 43 -20.28 -7.25 -3.06
N LYS A 44 -19.11 -7.73 -3.51
CA LYS A 44 -18.02 -8.13 -2.61
C LYS A 44 -17.48 -6.94 -1.80
N LEU A 45 -17.31 -5.78 -2.43
CA LEU A 45 -16.90 -4.55 -1.75
C LEU A 45 -17.93 -4.10 -0.70
N ALA A 46 -19.21 -4.14 -1.02
CA ALA A 46 -20.28 -3.84 -0.07
C ALA A 46 -20.24 -4.79 1.14
N THR A 47 -20.04 -6.08 0.89
CA THR A 47 -19.91 -7.09 1.96
C THR A 47 -18.70 -6.81 2.87
N LEU A 48 -17.57 -6.41 2.28
CA LEU A 48 -16.37 -6.04 3.04
C LEU A 48 -16.60 -4.76 3.85
N ASN A 49 -17.29 -3.78 3.27
CA ASN A 49 -17.67 -2.54 3.95
C ASN A 49 -18.56 -2.81 5.18
N ASP A 50 -19.55 -3.69 5.05
CA ASP A 50 -20.41 -4.08 6.18
C ASP A 50 -19.63 -4.79 7.29
N LYS A 51 -18.67 -5.65 6.92
CA LYS A 51 -17.79 -6.31 7.88
C LYS A 51 -16.89 -5.30 8.60
N LEU A 52 -16.36 -4.32 7.87
CA LEU A 52 -15.55 -3.24 8.43
C LEU A 52 -16.37 -2.41 9.43
N ASN A 53 -17.56 -1.94 9.03
CA ASN A 53 -18.47 -1.19 9.90
C ASN A 53 -18.83 -1.96 11.19
N ARG A 54 -19.02 -3.28 11.10
CA ARG A 54 -19.27 -4.13 12.28
C ARG A 54 -18.06 -4.22 13.21
N LEU A 55 -16.85 -4.29 12.66
CA LEU A 55 -15.62 -4.32 13.45
C LEU A 55 -15.38 -2.96 14.12
N GLU A 56 -15.60 -1.85 13.41
CA GLU A 56 -15.49 -0.50 13.96
C GLU A 56 -16.41 -0.31 15.18
N ARG A 57 -17.69 -0.70 15.08
CA ARG A 57 -18.62 -0.65 16.23
C ARG A 57 -18.19 -1.54 17.41
N LYS A 58 -17.61 -2.71 17.14
CA LYS A 58 -17.09 -3.58 18.20
C LYS A 58 -15.90 -2.95 18.90
N VAL A 59 -15.02 -2.28 18.15
CA VAL A 59 -13.88 -1.54 18.72
C VAL A 59 -14.39 -0.41 19.60
N GLU A 60 -15.32 0.42 19.11
CA GLU A 60 -15.93 1.50 19.88
C GLU A 60 -16.57 1.02 21.19
N PHE A 61 -17.32 -0.10 21.14
CA PHE A 61 -17.90 -0.71 22.35
C PHE A 61 -16.83 -1.18 23.35
N LEU A 62 -15.76 -1.82 22.87
CA LEU A 62 -14.67 -2.28 23.72
C LEU A 62 -13.90 -1.11 24.33
N GLU A 63 -13.66 -0.05 23.55
CA GLU A 63 -13.05 1.19 24.03
C GLU A 63 -13.90 1.83 25.12
N ALA A 64 -15.21 2.02 24.90
CA ALA A 64 -16.14 2.54 25.89
C ALA A 64 -16.17 1.68 27.18
N LYS A 65 -16.19 0.35 27.05
CA LYS A 65 -16.13 -0.57 28.20
C LYS A 65 -14.82 -0.42 28.98
N THR A 66 -13.71 -0.21 28.28
CA THR A 66 -12.41 0.01 28.95
C THR A 66 -12.34 1.38 29.63
N GLU A 67 -12.95 2.41 29.05
CA GLU A 67 -13.07 3.73 29.68
C GLU A 67 -13.96 3.68 30.93
N MET A 68 -15.14 3.07 30.86
CA MET A 68 -16.04 2.89 32.00
C MET A 68 -15.41 2.08 33.14
N ALA A 69 -14.61 1.05 32.83
CA ALA A 69 -13.87 0.28 33.83
C ALA A 69 -12.79 1.12 34.53
N SER A 70 -12.29 2.19 33.89
CA SER A 70 -11.30 3.11 34.49
C SER A 70 -11.92 4.16 35.41
N THR A 71 -13.18 4.55 35.17
CA THR A 71 -13.93 5.54 35.97
C THR A 71 -14.71 4.93 37.14
N GLY A 72 -15.09 3.65 37.07
CA GLY A 72 -15.95 2.99 38.07
C GLY A 72 -15.27 2.49 39.36
N GLY A 73 -13.97 2.71 39.55
CA GLY A 73 -13.26 2.19 40.72
C GLY A 73 -12.01 2.97 41.08
N ARG A 74 -12.17 4.05 41.87
CA ARG A 74 -11.12 4.60 42.75
C ARG A 74 -11.67 5.70 43.67
N VAL A 75 -12.29 5.28 44.77
CA VAL A 75 -12.27 6.05 46.02
C VAL A 75 -11.41 5.26 47.01
N ALA A 76 -10.13 5.65 47.12
CA ALA A 76 -9.34 5.65 48.36
C ALA A 76 -7.82 5.76 48.10
N ARG A 77 -7.26 6.80 48.71
CA ARG A 77 -5.93 6.89 49.37
C ARG A 77 -4.66 7.13 48.55
N THR A 78 -4.21 8.39 48.67
CA THR A 78 -2.86 8.84 49.11
C THR A 78 -1.62 8.16 48.55
N GLY A 79 -0.79 8.96 47.89
CA GLY A 79 0.60 8.65 47.56
C GLY A 79 0.90 9.12 46.15
N GLY A 80 1.68 10.20 46.00
CA GLY A 80 2.12 10.69 44.71
C GLY A 80 3.04 9.70 44.00
N GLN A 81 2.45 8.70 43.35
CA GLN A 81 3.07 8.05 42.20
C GLN A 81 2.49 8.75 40.98
N LEU A 82 3.35 9.38 40.20
CA LEU A 82 3.02 9.84 38.86
C LEU A 82 2.46 8.63 38.11
N ALA A 83 1.14 8.56 37.99
CA ALA A 83 0.46 7.53 37.25
C ALA A 83 0.80 7.74 35.77
N VAL A 84 1.96 7.24 35.35
CA VAL A 84 2.32 7.16 33.94
C VAL A 84 1.23 6.30 33.31
N ARG A 85 0.43 6.90 32.43
CA ARG A 85 -0.64 6.23 31.70
C ARG A 85 -0.05 4.97 31.07
N ILE A 86 -0.37 3.80 31.63
CA ILE A 86 0.09 2.51 31.12
C ILE A 86 -0.68 2.26 29.83
N VAL A 87 -0.04 2.52 28.70
CA VAL A 87 -0.60 2.25 27.37
C VAL A 87 -0.20 0.86 26.94
N LYS A 88 -1.16 0.10 26.40
CA LYS A 88 -0.93 -1.26 25.90
C LYS A 88 0.17 -1.24 24.81
N PRO A 89 1.20 -2.10 24.91
CA PRO A 89 2.21 -2.24 23.87
C PRO A 89 1.59 -2.79 22.58
N VAL A 90 2.17 -2.45 21.41
CA VAL A 90 1.63 -2.86 20.10
C VAL A 90 2.10 -4.29 19.77
N GLN A 91 3.41 -4.53 19.80
CA GLN A 91 4.01 -5.85 19.61
C GLN A 91 5.10 -6.12 20.65
N SER A 92 6.07 -5.21 20.74
CA SER A 92 7.23 -5.32 21.61
C SER A 92 6.91 -4.79 23.00
N THR A 93 7.33 -5.54 24.02
CA THR A 93 7.17 -5.15 25.43
C THR A 93 8.38 -4.41 25.96
N ASN A 94 9.54 -4.63 25.35
CA ASN A 94 10.81 -4.03 25.74
C ASN A 94 11.58 -3.46 24.53
N PRO A 95 12.53 -2.52 24.74
CA PRO A 95 13.30 -1.92 23.64
C PRO A 95 14.16 -2.92 22.86
N LEU A 96 14.59 -4.01 23.50
CA LEU A 96 15.46 -5.01 22.90
C LEU A 96 14.70 -5.85 21.86
N GLU A 97 13.47 -6.25 22.16
CA GLU A 97 12.53 -6.89 21.24
C GLU A 97 12.25 -6.00 20.02
N ALA A 98 11.98 -4.71 20.26
CA ALA A 98 11.76 -3.75 19.19
C ALA A 98 13.00 -3.64 18.28
N ARG A 99 14.19 -3.56 18.87
CA ARG A 99 15.46 -3.53 18.13
C ARG A 99 15.66 -4.82 17.32
N ILE A 100 15.37 -5.99 17.88
CA ILE A 100 15.43 -7.26 17.16
C ILE A 100 14.43 -7.27 16.00
N ALA A 101 13.21 -6.79 16.21
CA ALA A 101 12.18 -6.71 15.17
C ALA A 101 12.61 -5.81 14.00
N VAL A 102 13.19 -4.64 14.29
CA VAL A 102 13.78 -3.73 13.30
C VAL A 102 14.89 -4.43 12.51
N LEU A 103 15.82 -5.12 13.21
CA LEU A 103 16.92 -5.82 12.56
C LEU A 103 16.45 -6.97 11.67
N ASN A 104 15.41 -7.69 12.07
CA ASN A 104 14.82 -8.77 11.27
C ASN A 104 14.21 -8.20 9.98
N VAL A 105 13.36 -7.18 10.08
CA VAL A 105 12.75 -6.55 8.90
C VAL A 105 13.81 -5.93 7.98
N TYR A 106 14.85 -5.31 8.54
CA TYR A 106 15.99 -4.82 7.76
C TYR A 106 16.69 -5.94 6.99
N LYS A 107 16.99 -7.08 7.65
CA LYS A 107 17.64 -8.23 7.00
C LYS A 107 16.74 -8.81 5.91
N ASP A 108 15.44 -8.92 6.15
CA ASP A 108 14.49 -9.44 5.17
C ASP A 108 14.40 -8.52 3.94
N LEU A 109 14.36 -7.20 4.15
CA LEU A 109 14.41 -6.21 3.08
C LEU A 109 15.73 -6.31 2.28
N GLN A 110 16.86 -6.46 2.96
CA GLN A 110 18.16 -6.62 2.29
C GLN A 110 18.29 -7.94 1.51
N ARG A 111 17.62 -9.02 1.96
CA ARG A 111 17.53 -10.29 1.22
C ARG A 111 16.71 -10.14 -0.07
N MET A 112 15.58 -9.42 -0.02
CA MET A 112 14.77 -9.17 -1.21
C MET A 112 15.33 -8.08 -2.13
N ALA A 113 16.28 -7.26 -1.65
CA ALA A 113 16.79 -6.08 -2.35
C ALA A 113 17.23 -6.35 -3.79
N ARG A 114 17.83 -7.50 -4.09
CA ARG A 114 18.25 -7.84 -5.47
C ARG A 114 17.07 -8.03 -6.41
N LYS A 115 16.03 -8.75 -5.98
CA LYS A 115 14.81 -8.95 -6.77
C LYS A 115 14.07 -7.63 -6.90
N PHE A 116 13.93 -6.90 -5.80
CA PHE A 116 13.31 -5.58 -5.77
C PHE A 116 13.98 -4.60 -6.75
N TRP A 117 15.31 -4.52 -6.73
CA TRP A 117 16.12 -3.71 -7.64
C TRP A 117 15.89 -4.04 -9.12
N TRP A 118 15.70 -5.31 -9.45
CA TRP A 118 15.44 -5.76 -10.81
C TRP A 118 14.00 -5.48 -11.26
N ASP A 119 13.03 -5.90 -10.44
CA ASP A 119 11.60 -5.82 -10.75
C ASP A 119 11.12 -4.37 -10.97
N TYR A 120 11.70 -3.42 -10.23
CA TYR A 120 11.32 -2.00 -10.25
C TYR A 120 12.24 -1.14 -11.13
N ASN A 121 12.91 -1.77 -12.10
CA ASN A 121 13.71 -1.09 -13.12
C ASN A 121 14.80 -0.14 -12.55
N MET A 122 15.43 -0.52 -11.43
CA MET A 122 16.46 0.28 -10.77
C MET A 122 17.88 -0.09 -11.20
N HIS A 123 18.03 -0.94 -12.23
CA HIS A 123 19.33 -1.49 -12.62
C HIS A 123 20.32 -0.50 -13.24
N HIS A 124 19.86 0.70 -13.62
CA HIS A 124 20.72 1.83 -13.98
C HIS A 124 21.63 2.28 -12.82
N MET A 125 21.33 1.91 -11.57
CA MET A 125 22.16 2.20 -10.40
C MET A 125 22.84 0.92 -9.86
N PRO A 126 24.07 1.00 -9.31
CA PRO A 126 24.71 -0.17 -8.70
C PRO A 126 23.91 -0.72 -7.51
N LEU A 127 23.78 -2.05 -7.42
CA LEU A 127 23.05 -2.73 -6.33
C LEU A 127 23.57 -2.35 -4.93
N GLY A 128 24.89 -2.14 -4.79
CA GLY A 128 25.49 -1.68 -3.53
C GLY A 128 24.98 -0.31 -3.09
N PHE A 129 24.84 0.61 -4.04
CA PHE A 129 24.28 1.94 -3.78
C PHE A 129 22.80 1.83 -3.41
N PHE A 130 22.02 1.02 -4.14
CA PHE A 130 20.61 0.77 -3.79
C PHE A 130 20.44 0.22 -2.37
N ARG A 131 21.24 -0.77 -1.97
CA ARG A 131 21.22 -1.31 -0.59
C ARG A 131 21.54 -0.25 0.46
N SER A 132 22.41 0.70 0.13
CA SER A 132 22.75 1.82 1.01
C SER A 132 21.59 2.80 1.18
N VAL A 133 20.82 3.05 0.12
CA VAL A 133 19.61 3.89 0.15
C VAL A 133 18.54 3.25 1.04
N LEU A 134 18.32 1.94 0.90
CA LEU A 134 17.42 1.20 1.81
C LEU A 134 17.88 1.32 3.27
N LYS A 135 19.19 1.22 3.53
CA LYS A 135 19.76 1.43 4.87
C LYS A 135 19.54 2.86 5.39
N GLN A 136 19.67 3.89 4.53
CA GLN A 136 19.43 5.27 4.92
C GLN A 136 18.00 5.50 5.42
N GLN A 137 17.00 4.82 4.85
CA GLN A 137 15.61 4.92 5.34
C GLN A 137 15.47 4.45 6.79
N PHE A 138 16.22 3.42 7.21
CA PHE A 138 16.23 2.96 8.60
C PHE A 138 16.97 3.95 9.51
N VAL A 139 18.13 4.46 9.06
CA VAL A 139 18.94 5.40 9.84
C VAL A 139 18.21 6.73 10.05
N LYS A 140 17.40 7.18 9.09
CA LYS A 140 16.59 8.40 9.21
C LYS A 140 15.72 8.41 10.47
N ASN A 141 15.24 7.24 10.89
CA ASN A 141 14.37 7.06 12.04
C ASN A 141 15.11 6.61 13.31
N SER A 142 16.45 6.69 13.35
CA SER A 142 17.25 6.19 14.49
C SER A 142 17.08 6.98 15.79
N HIS A 143 16.55 8.21 15.70
CA HIS A 143 16.32 9.10 16.83
C HIS A 143 15.06 8.74 17.63
N LEU A 144 14.22 7.85 17.12
CA LEU A 144 12.96 7.45 17.76
C LEU A 144 13.23 6.55 18.98
N GLN A 145 12.65 6.93 20.12
CA GLN A 145 12.81 6.20 21.38
C GLN A 145 11.55 5.44 21.81
N ASP A 146 10.36 5.85 21.35
CA ASP A 146 9.10 5.20 21.73
C ASP A 146 8.93 3.86 21.00
N ILE A 147 8.87 2.78 21.79
CA ILE A 147 8.73 1.39 21.32
C ILE A 147 7.51 1.23 20.41
N ARG A 148 6.40 1.90 20.71
CA ARG A 148 5.13 1.74 19.95
C ARG A 148 5.25 2.36 18.56
N VAL A 149 5.95 3.48 18.47
CA VAL A 149 6.23 4.14 17.19
C VAL A 149 7.16 3.27 16.36
N VAL A 150 8.19 2.69 16.99
CA VAL A 150 9.09 1.73 16.32
C VAL A 150 8.31 0.53 15.81
N ASP A 151 7.48 -0.11 16.63
CA ASP A 151 6.65 -1.25 16.23
C ASP A 151 5.72 -0.90 15.07
N ARG A 152 5.11 0.29 15.09
CA ARG A 152 4.25 0.75 14.00
C ARG A 152 5.03 0.89 12.69
N LEU A 153 6.21 1.51 12.72
CA LEU A 153 7.08 1.64 11.55
C LEU A 153 7.59 0.28 11.03
N VAL A 154 7.88 -0.65 11.94
CA VAL A 154 8.22 -2.04 11.58
C VAL A 154 7.05 -2.71 10.86
N GLY A 155 5.83 -2.53 11.36
CA GLY A 155 4.60 -3.02 10.71
C GLY A 155 4.37 -2.42 9.32
N GLU A 156 4.54 -1.10 9.20
CA GLU A 156 4.44 -0.37 7.93
C GLU A 156 5.49 -0.86 6.92
N CYS A 157 6.74 -1.07 7.36
CA CYS A 157 7.79 -1.61 6.50
C CYS A 157 7.45 -3.01 5.98
N ARG A 158 6.91 -3.90 6.84
CA ARG A 158 6.42 -5.23 6.40
C ARG A 158 5.29 -5.11 5.37
N GLN A 159 4.40 -4.14 5.54
CA GLN A 159 3.34 -3.89 4.57
C GLN A 159 3.92 -3.43 3.23
N HIS A 160 4.85 -2.48 3.21
CA HIS A 160 5.54 -2.05 1.99
C HIS A 160 6.27 -3.21 1.30
N MET A 161 6.98 -4.05 2.05
CA MET A 161 7.66 -5.22 1.51
C MET A 161 6.68 -6.19 0.83
N ARG A 162 5.50 -6.39 1.40
CA ARG A 162 4.44 -7.21 0.80
C ARG A 162 3.92 -6.56 -0.49
N SER A 163 3.59 -5.26 -0.45
CA SER A 163 3.13 -4.52 -1.63
C SER A 163 4.16 -4.55 -2.77
N ILE A 164 5.46 -4.46 -2.46
CA ILE A 164 6.55 -4.59 -3.44
C ILE A 164 6.60 -6.01 -4.01
N LYS A 165 6.50 -7.03 -3.16
CA LYS A 165 6.54 -8.43 -3.59
C LYS A 165 5.37 -8.80 -4.50
N ASP A 166 4.19 -8.28 -4.17
CA ASP A 166 2.94 -8.55 -4.88
C ASP A 166 2.70 -7.54 -6.03
N GLN A 167 3.68 -6.64 -6.30
CA GLN A 167 3.63 -5.63 -7.37
C GLN A 167 2.42 -4.68 -7.29
N PHE A 168 1.96 -4.37 -6.09
CA PHE A 168 0.89 -3.38 -5.88
C PHE A 168 1.36 -1.94 -6.04
N TYR A 169 2.67 -1.69 -5.98
CA TYR A 169 3.25 -0.38 -6.32
C TYR A 169 3.76 -0.36 -7.75
N ASN A 170 3.58 0.78 -8.41
CA ASN A 170 4.21 1.11 -9.68
C ASN A 170 5.69 1.54 -9.49
N ASP A 171 6.49 1.39 -10.54
CA ASP A 171 7.92 1.71 -10.59
C ASP A 171 8.21 3.15 -10.15
N ASP A 172 7.49 4.11 -10.74
CA ASP A 172 7.65 5.53 -10.44
C ASP A 172 7.28 5.86 -8.99
N HIS A 173 6.25 5.19 -8.44
CA HIS A 173 5.84 5.42 -7.06
C HIS A 173 6.96 5.04 -6.10
N VAL A 174 7.57 3.87 -6.29
CA VAL A 174 8.67 3.42 -5.45
C VAL A 174 9.90 4.30 -5.62
N ARG A 175 10.26 4.66 -6.86
CA ARG A 175 11.39 5.54 -7.14
C ARG A 175 11.22 6.89 -6.45
N ASN A 176 10.04 7.51 -6.59
CA ASN A 176 9.72 8.77 -5.92
C ASN A 176 9.75 8.65 -4.39
N TYR A 177 9.30 7.53 -3.84
CA TYR A 177 9.34 7.30 -2.40
C TYR A 177 10.78 7.22 -1.86
N LEU A 178 11.67 6.51 -2.57
CA LEU A 178 13.05 6.30 -2.12
C LEU A 178 13.96 7.50 -2.37
N PHE A 179 13.83 8.15 -3.53
CA PHE A 179 14.79 9.16 -3.99
C PHE A 179 14.24 10.59 -3.99
N LYS A 180 12.91 10.75 -3.99
CA LYS A 180 12.25 12.06 -4.12
C LYS A 180 12.73 12.87 -5.33
N GLU A 181 13.00 12.21 -6.45
CA GLU A 181 13.53 12.83 -7.68
C GLU A 181 12.66 13.99 -8.19
N ASN A 182 11.34 13.91 -7.98
CA ASN A 182 10.37 14.91 -8.46
C ASN A 182 10.16 16.10 -7.51
N ILE A 183 10.95 16.26 -6.45
CA ILE A 183 10.80 17.38 -5.51
C ILE A 183 12.09 18.20 -5.54
N GLU A 184 12.02 19.39 -6.14
CA GLU A 184 13.11 20.36 -6.04
C GLU A 184 13.39 20.64 -4.56
N ALA A 185 14.68 20.55 -4.18
CA ALA A 185 15.07 20.73 -2.81
C ALA A 185 14.69 22.15 -2.37
N LYS A 186 13.79 22.26 -1.38
CA LYS A 186 13.42 23.56 -0.83
C LYS A 186 14.68 24.34 -0.43
N PRO A 187 14.77 25.63 -0.78
CA PRO A 187 15.93 26.44 -0.45
C PRO A 187 16.15 26.43 1.07
N LYS A 188 17.37 26.13 1.51
CA LYS A 188 17.70 25.99 2.94
C LYS A 188 18.34 27.25 3.49
N ASP A 189 19.20 27.88 2.70
CA ASP A 189 19.94 29.08 3.07
C ASP A 189 19.10 30.35 2.86
N PHE A 190 19.41 31.40 3.61
CA PHE A 190 18.72 32.68 3.57
C PHE A 190 18.64 33.23 2.15
N LEU A 191 19.77 33.31 1.43
CA LEU A 191 19.80 33.89 0.08
C LEU A 191 18.95 33.06 -0.90
N SER A 192 19.07 31.73 -0.83
CA SER A 192 18.25 30.84 -1.65
C SER A 192 16.75 30.96 -1.34
N LYS A 193 16.37 31.15 -0.07
CA LYS A 193 14.97 31.36 0.34
C LYS A 193 14.45 32.73 -0.09
N PHE A 194 15.30 33.74 -0.02
CA PHE A 194 15.00 35.10 -0.46
C PHE A 194 14.74 35.14 -1.97
N LEU A 195 15.59 34.49 -2.77
CA LEU A 195 15.45 34.44 -4.23
C LEU A 195 14.28 33.58 -4.72
N TYR A 196 13.90 32.55 -3.95
CA TYR A 196 12.75 31.69 -4.26
C TYR A 196 11.40 32.39 -4.09
N GLY A 197 11.39 33.59 -3.47
CA GLY A 197 10.18 34.38 -3.26
C GLY A 197 9.31 33.85 -2.12
N LYS A 198 8.38 34.70 -1.65
CA LYS A 198 7.28 34.30 -0.77
C LYS A 198 6.03 34.13 -1.64
N GLU A 199 5.56 32.91 -1.80
CA GLU A 199 4.12 32.67 -1.96
C GLU A 199 3.43 32.77 -0.59
#